data_AF-A0A366DK52-F1
#
_entry.id   AF-A0A366DK52-F1
#
_cell.length_a   1.000
_cell.length_b   1.000
_cell.length_c   1.000
_cell.angle_alpha   90.00
_cell.angle_beta   90.00
_cell.angle_gamma   90.00
#
_symmetry.space_group_name_H-M   'P 1'
#
loop_
_entity.id
_entity.type
_entity.pdbx_description
1 polymer ?
#
loop_
_entity_poly.entity_id
_entity_poly.type
_entity_poly.pdbx_seq_one_letter_code
_entity_poly.pdbx_strand_id
1 'polypeptide(L)' 'MYKVITITIEDEHSEVQTYVTLNSVKAAQILKGDDSGVVCLCIQPDSAQKIAALLNADHEQNETAS' A
#
# COMPACT_ATOMS: atom_id res chain seq x y z
N MET A 1 6.45 1.69 9.24
CA MET A 1 6.75 2.25 7.90
C MET A 1 5.89 1.61 6.82
N TYR A 2 5.26 2.44 6.00
CA TYR A 2 4.30 2.13 4.95
C TYR A 2 4.83 2.51 3.57
N LYS A 3 4.37 1.82 2.52
CA LYS A 3 4.74 2.06 1.12
C LYS A 3 3.56 1.84 0.17
N VAL A 4 3.73 2.31 -1.06
CA VAL A 4 2.78 2.08 -2.17
C VAL A 4 3.28 0.92 -3.05
N ILE A 5 2.38 0.01 -3.39
CA ILE A 5 2.61 -1.05 -4.39
C ILE A 5 1.55 -0.89 -5.48
N THR A 6 1.99 -0.82 -6.73
CA THR A 6 1.10 -0.92 -7.90
C THR A 6 1.28 -2.27 -8.56
N ILE A 7 0.19 -2.96 -8.84
CA ILE A 7 0.17 -4.22 -9.59
C ILE A 7 -0.74 -4.09 -10.80
N THR A 8 -0.38 -4.77 -11.88
CA THR A 8 -1.27 -5.03 -13.00
C THR A 8 -1.81 -6.43 -12.84
N ILE A 9 -3.13 -6.57 -12.81
CA ILE A 9 -3.83 -7.84 -12.83
C ILE A 9 -4.19 -8.12 -14.29
N GLU A 10 -3.43 -8.99 -14.92
CA GLU A 10 -3.68 -9.43 -16.29
C GLU A 10 -4.78 -10.49 -16.30
N ASP A 11 -6.04 -10.02 -16.33
CA ASP A 11 -7.22 -10.83 -16.61
C ASP A 11 -7.89 -10.37 -17.93
N GLU A 12 -9.16 -10.72 -18.15
CA GLU A 12 -9.93 -10.32 -19.35
C GLU A 12 -10.03 -8.79 -19.54
N HIS A 13 -9.85 -7.99 -18.48
CA HIS A 13 -9.99 -6.53 -18.53
C HIS A 13 -8.73 -5.75 -18.14
N SER A 14 -7.64 -6.44 -17.76
CA SER A 14 -6.34 -5.84 -17.41
C SER A 14 -6.47 -4.62 -16.49
N GLU A 15 -6.58 -4.87 -15.19
CA GLU A 15 -6.78 -3.82 -14.19
C GLU A 15 -5.45 -3.39 -13.54
N VAL A 16 -5.26 -2.09 -13.33
CA VAL A 16 -4.15 -1.56 -12.51
C VAL A 16 -4.68 -1.22 -11.12
N GLN A 17 -4.14 -1.89 -10.10
CA GLN A 17 -4.51 -1.69 -8.71
C GLN A 17 -3.35 -1.09 -7.92
N THR A 18 -3.63 -0.06 -7.12
CA THR A 18 -2.62 0.62 -6.30
C THR A 18 -2.96 0.47 -4.82
N TYR A 19 -2.03 -0.07 -4.04
CA TYR A 19 -2.22 -0.39 -2.63
C TYR A 19 -1.30 0.43 -1.74
N VAL A 20 -1.79 0.78 -0.56
CA VAL A 20 -0.96 1.21 0.57
C VAL A 20 -0.75 0.01 1.48
N THR A 21 0.50 -0.27 1.85
CA THR A 21 0.89 -1.50 2.55
C THR A 21 1.98 -1.23 3.58
N LEU A 22 2.13 -2.14 4.54
CA LEU A 22 3.34 -2.19 5.36
C LEU A 22 4.58 -2.46 4.50
N ASN A 23 5.74 -1.95 4.92
CA ASN A 23 6.97 -2.09 4.14
C ASN A 23 7.38 -3.56 3.89
N SER A 24 6.94 -4.49 4.74
CA SER A 24 7.18 -5.94 4.62
C SER A 24 6.42 -6.62 3.47
N VAL A 25 5.31 -6.03 3.01
CA VAL A 25 4.44 -6.63 1.99
C VAL A 25 5.12 -6.66 0.62
N LYS A 26 4.90 -7.72 -0.15
CA LYS A 26 5.44 -7.88 -1.52
C LYS A 26 4.30 -7.98 -2.53
N ALA A 27 4.50 -7.49 -3.75
CA ALA A 27 3.50 -7.59 -4.83
C ALA A 27 3.05 -9.04 -5.08
N ALA A 28 4.00 -9.99 -5.06
CA ALA A 28 3.70 -11.42 -5.24
C ALA A 28 2.82 -12.03 -4.13
N GLN A 29 2.75 -11.41 -2.95
CA GLN A 29 1.84 -11.82 -1.88
C GLN A 29 0.40 -11.41 -2.24
N ILE A 30 0.22 -10.14 -2.63
CA ILE A 30 -1.08 -9.58 -3.06
C ILE A 30 -1.64 -10.35 -4.25
N LEU A 31 -0.81 -10.67 -5.25
CA LEU A 31 -1.22 -11.46 -6.41
C LEU A 31 -1.67 -12.90 -6.08
N LYS A 32 -1.33 -13.42 -4.90
CA LYS A 32 -1.80 -14.72 -4.41
C LYS A 32 -3.09 -14.60 -3.58
N GLY A 33 -3.64 -13.40 -3.42
CA GLY A 33 -4.81 -13.12 -2.61
C GLY A 33 -4.52 -12.99 -1.11
N ASP A 34 -3.25 -12.85 -0.70
CA ASP A 34 -2.89 -12.59 0.70
C ASP A 34 -2.74 -11.08 0.94
N ASP A 35 -3.73 -10.52 1.62
CA ASP A 35 -3.86 -9.10 1.96
C ASP A 35 -3.29 -8.74 3.35
N SER A 36 -2.60 -9.67 4.02
CA SER A 36 -1.98 -9.42 5.32
C SER A 36 -0.99 -8.26 5.24
N GLY A 37 -1.25 -7.18 5.99
CA GLY A 37 -0.43 -5.97 6.00
C GLY A 37 -0.75 -4.97 4.88
N VAL A 38 -1.78 -5.24 4.07
CA VAL A 38 -2.41 -4.23 3.21
C VAL A 38 -3.28 -3.32 4.07
N VAL A 39 -3.16 -2.01 3.87
CA VAL A 39 -3.95 -1.00 4.60
C VAL A 39 -5.18 -0.62 3.79
N CYS A 40 -4.99 -0.31 2.49
CA CYS A 40 -6.09 0.02 1.60
C CYS A 40 -5.72 -0.16 0.12
N LEU A 41 -6.75 -0.35 -0.70
CA LEU A 41 -6.71 -0.24 -2.16
C LEU A 41 -7.17 1.17 -2.56
N CYS A 42 -6.45 1.81 -3.47
CA CYS A 42 -6.69 3.16 -3.96
C CYS A 42 -6.88 3.14 -5.48
N ILE A 43 -7.98 3.72 -5.94
CA ILE A 43 -8.28 3.89 -7.38
C ILE A 43 -7.34 4.95 -7.99
N GLN A 44 -6.99 5.98 -7.21
CA GLN A 44 -6.11 7.06 -7.64
C GLN A 44 -4.71 6.91 -7.03
N PRO A 45 -3.64 6.75 -7.84
CA PRO A 45 -2.28 6.57 -7.33
C PRO A 45 -1.77 7.71 -6.44
N ASP A 46 -2.13 8.96 -6.76
CA ASP A 46 -1.74 10.14 -5.98
C ASP A 46 -2.30 10.11 -4.55
N SER A 47 -3.51 9.55 -4.38
CA SER A 47 -4.12 9.37 -3.07
C SER A 47 -3.36 8.34 -2.24
N ALA A 48 -2.88 7.25 -2.86
CA ALA A 48 -2.08 6.25 -2.16
C ALA A 48 -0.76 6.83 -1.62
N GLN A 49 -0.07 7.68 -2.40
CA GLN A 49 1.16 8.34 -1.98
C GLN A 49 0.92 9.27 -0.77
N LYS A 50 -0.15 10.07 -0.82
CA LYS A 50 -0.54 10.95 0.29
C LYS A 50 -0.85 10.16 1.56
N ILE A 51 -1.60 9.07 1.45
CA ILE A 51 -1.94 8.20 2.60
C ILE A 51 -0.67 7.60 3.20
N ALA A 52 0.22 7.04 2.38
CA ALA A 52 1.48 6.46 2.88
C ALA A 52 2.36 7.50 3.60
N ALA A 53 2.44 8.72 3.07
CA ALA A 53 3.18 9.81 3.70
C ALA A 53 2.58 10.22 5.06
N LEU A 54 1.26 10.35 5.14
CA LEU A 54 0.57 10.68 6.40
C LEU A 54 0.78 9.59 7.47
N LEU A 55 0.65 8.32 7.09
CA LEU A 55 0.86 7.19 8.00
C LEU A 55 2.31 7.08 8.50
N ASN A 56 3.29 7.43 7.67
CA ASN A 56 4.69 7.46 8.08
C ASN A 56 4.99 8.64 9.00
N ALA A 57 4.44 9.83 8.74
CA ALA A 57 4.61 10.99 9.60
C ALA A 57 4.03 10.77 11.00
N ASP A 58 2.86 10.13 11.10
CA ASP A 58 2.25 9.76 12.39
C ASP A 58 3.12 8.76 13.17
N HIS A 59 3.67 7.76 12.49
CA HIS A 59 4.57 6.77 13.10
C HIS A 59 5.83 7.41 13.70
N GLU A 60 6.47 8.31 12.96
CA GLU A 60 7.67 9.03 13.41
C GLU A 60 7.38 9.93 14.62
N GLN A 61 6.20 10.57 14.66
CA GLN A 61 5.77 11.38 15.80
C GLN A 61 5.53 10.53 17.06
N ASN A 62 5.01 9.32 16.90
CA ASN A 62 4.73 8.45 18.04
C ASN A 62 6.01 7.79 18.60
N GLU A 63 7.00 7.50 17.75
CA GLU A 63 8.31 7.00 18.17
C GLU A 63 9.19 8.05 18.86
N THR A 64 9.00 9.34 18.57
CA THR A 64 9.72 10.44 19.24
C THR A 64 9.08 10.89 20.55
N ALA A 65 7.83 10.50 20.81
CA ALA A 65 7.10 10.80 22.04
C ALA A 65 7.21 9.71 23.12
N SER A 66 7.88 8.59 22.83
CA SER A 66 8.09 7.43 23.72
C SER A 66 9.51 7.37 24.25
#